data_AF-X0XNG3-F1
#
_entry.id   AF-X0XNG3-F1
#
_cell.length_a   1.000
_cell.length_b   1.000
_cell.length_c   1.000
_cell.angle_alpha   90.00
_cell.angle_beta   90.00
_cell.angle_gamma   90.00
#
_symmetry.space_group_name_H-M   'P 1'
#
loop_
_entity.id
_entity.type
_entity.pdbx_description
1 polymer ?
#
loop_
_entity_poly.entity_id
_entity_poly.type
_entity_poly.pdbx_seq_one_letter_code
_entity_poly.pdbx_strand_id
1 'polypeptide(L)' 'MAEKLQIYKCLVCGNIVEVLHGGVGELVCCGQPMELLDEKTADAATEKHVPVIEKIDGGFKVKVGSVAHP' A
#
# COMPACT_ATOMS: atom_id res chain seq x y z
N MET A 1 9.69 4.71 13.37
CA MET A 1 9.32 3.39 13.92
C MET A 1 8.45 2.72 12.89
N ALA A 2 8.71 1.45 12.57
CA ALA A 2 7.84 0.70 11.68
C ALA A 2 6.63 0.19 12.45
N GLU A 3 5.43 0.37 11.90
CA GLU A 3 4.15 -0.05 12.47
C GLU A 3 3.52 -1.14 11.63
N LYS A 4 2.69 -1.99 12.26
CA LYS A 4 2.05 -3.12 11.59
C LYS A 4 1.19 -2.64 10.42
N LEU A 5 1.20 -3.40 9.31
CA LEU A 5 0.52 -3.14 8.04
C LEU A 5 1.12 -2.03 7.16
N GLN A 6 2.14 -1.31 7.63
CA GLN A 6 2.84 -0.37 6.76
C GLN A 6 3.57 -1.10 5.63
N ILE A 7 3.56 -0.50 4.45
CA ILE A 7 4.25 -0.97 3.25
C ILE A 7 5.50 -0.11 3.04
N TYR A 8 6.65 -0.76 2.89
CA TYR A 8 7.92 -0.08 2.59
C TYR A 8 8.52 -0.55 1.28
N LYS A 9 9.16 0.36 0.55
CA LYS A 9 9.85 0.07 -0.72
C LYS A 9 11.31 0.52 -0.71
N CYS A 10 12.19 -0.34 -1.22
CA CYS A 10 13.55 0.06 -1.56
C CYS A 10 13.58 0.70 -2.95
N LEU A 11 13.99 1.95 -3.05
CA LEU A 11 14.08 2.67 -4.32
C LEU A 11 15.28 2.26 -5.19
N VAL A 12 16.21 1.44 -4.68
CA VAL A 12 17.36 0.94 -5.45
C VAL A 12 17.04 -0.36 -6.16
N CYS A 13 16.65 -1.39 -5.41
CA CYS A 13 16.43 -2.74 -5.97
C CYS A 13 14.96 -3.08 -6.22
N GLY A 14 14.03 -2.25 -5.73
CA GLY A 14 12.59 -2.45 -5.92
C GLY A 14 11.90 -3.40 -4.93
N ASN A 15 12.61 -3.91 -3.91
CA ASN A 15 11.99 -4.74 -2.86
C ASN A 15 10.84 -4.00 -2.17
N ILE A 16 9.71 -4.69 -1.96
CA ILE A 16 8.54 -4.20 -1.22
C ILE A 16 8.24 -5.18 -0.09
N VAL A 17 8.02 -4.67 1.12
CA VAL A 17 7.72 -5.48 2.31
C VAL A 17 6.53 -4.90 3.08
N GLU A 18 5.76 -5.76 3.72
CA GLU A 18 4.72 -5.40 4.69
C GLU A 18 5.21 -5.69 6.11
N VAL A 19 4.96 -4.79 7.05
CA VAL A 19 5.34 -4.96 8.45
C VAL A 19 4.32 -5.85 9.18
N LEU A 20 4.74 -7.05 9.60
CA LEU A 20 3.88 -7.96 10.40
C LEU A 20 3.97 -7.70 11.92
N HIS A 21 5.11 -7.19 12.39
CA HIS A 21 5.36 -6.82 13.78
C HIS A 21 6.18 -5.52 13.82
N GLY A 22 5.68 -4.53 14.55
CA GLY A 22 6.32 -3.21 14.63
C GLY A 22 7.58 -3.21 15.50
N GLY A 23 8.39 -2.17 15.35
CA GLY A 23 9.64 -2.03 16.09
C GLY A 23 10.33 -0.69 15.89
N VAL A 24 11.19 -0.31 16.84
CA VAL A 24 11.89 0.98 16.85
C VAL A 24 12.93 1.14 15.73
N GLY A 25 13.42 0.03 15.18
CA GLY A 25 14.46 0.04 14.15
C GLY A 25 14.00 0.63 12.82
N GLU A 26 14.94 1.20 12.07
CA GLU A 26 14.72 1.69 10.71
C GLU A 26 14.92 0.54 9.71
N LEU A 27 14.01 0.42 8.73
CA LEU A 27 14.13 -0.58 7.68
C LEU A 27 15.15 -0.09 6.64
N VAL A 28 16.23 -0.85 6.45
CA VAL A 28 17.32 -0.52 5.52
C VAL A 28 17.44 -1.63 4.47
N CYS A 29 17.55 -1.23 3.21
CA CYS A 29 17.82 -2.12 2.10
C CYS A 29 18.80 -1.44 1.13
N CYS A 30 19.77 -2.18 0.60
CA CYS A 30 20.82 -1.62 -0.28
C CYS A 30 21.60 -0.45 0.34
N GLY A 31 21.80 -0.46 1.67
CA GLY A 31 22.58 0.54 2.39
C GLY A 31 21.88 1.89 2.60
N GLN A 32 20.57 1.99 2.33
CA GLN A 32 19.77 3.20 2.61
C GLN A 32 18.43 2.86 3.28
N PRO A 33 17.82 3.83 4.00
CA PRO A 33 16.46 3.68 4.52
C PRO A 33 15.46 3.36 3.39
N MET A 34 14.53 2.45 3.67
CA MET A 34 13.40 2.19 2.78
C MET A 34 12.36 3.31 2.89
N GLU A 35 11.68 3.60 1.78
CA GLU A 35 10.60 4.59 1.72
C GLU A 35 9.29 3.98 2.23
N LEU A 36 8.61 4.67 3.15
CA LEU A 36 7.25 4.35 3.54
C LEU A 36 6.30 4.73 2.39
N LEU A 37 5.50 3.78 1.93
CA LEU A 37 4.48 4.04 0.92
C LEU A 37 3.15 4.38 1.60
N ASP A 38 3.03 5.63 2.06
CA ASP A 38 1.78 6.14 2.63
C ASP A 38 0.63 6.05 1.63
N GLU A 39 -0.53 5.55 2.07
CA GLU A 39 -1.72 5.48 1.26
C GLU A 39 -2.19 6.88 0.88
N LYS A 40 -2.41 7.10 -0.41
CA LYS A 40 -2.91 8.38 -0.90
C LYS A 40 -4.42 8.43 -0.77
N THR A 41 -4.93 9.53 -0.23
CA THR A 41 -6.36 9.85 -0.26
C THR A 41 -6.69 10.66 -1.50
N ALA A 42 -7.61 10.17 -2.33
CA ALA A 42 -8.16 10.89 -3.47
C ALA A 42 -9.65 10.55 -3.62
N ASP A 43 -10.38 11.33 -4.42
CA ASP A 43 -11.80 11.09 -4.64
C ASP A 43 -12.02 9.79 -5.43
N ALA A 44 -12.57 8.78 -4.76
CA ALA A 44 -12.85 7.47 -5.32
C ALA A 44 -13.75 7.51 -6.58
N ALA A 45 -14.59 8.54 -6.72
CA ALA A 45 -15.51 8.67 -7.85
C ALA A 45 -14.82 9.08 -9.16
N THR A 46 -13.60 9.62 -9.09
CA THR A 46 -12.87 10.12 -10.28
C THR A 46 -11.49 9.48 -10.47
N GLU A 47 -10.92 8.95 -9.39
CA GLU A 47 -9.56 8.40 -9.37
C GLU A 47 -9.54 6.92 -9.83
N LYS A 48 -8.59 6.60 -10.72
CA LYS A 48 -8.38 5.21 -11.21
C LYS A 48 -7.60 4.33 -10.22
N HIS A 49 -7.02 4.91 -9.17
CA HIS A 49 -6.14 4.24 -8.22
C HIS A 49 -6.81 3.95 -6.87
N VAL A 50 -7.93 4.60 -6.57
CA VAL A 50 -8.64 4.40 -5.29
C VAL A 50 -9.51 3.14 -5.39
N PRO A 51 -9.38 2.18 -4.46
CA PRO A 51 -10.20 0.98 -4.47
C PRO A 51 -11.70 1.29 -4.30
N VAL A 52 -12.54 0.66 -5.13
CA VAL A 52 -14.00 0.68 -5.04
C VAL A 52 -14.47 -0.67 -4.50
N ILE A 53 -15.21 -0.63 -3.38
CA ILE A 53 -15.67 -1.81 -2.65
C ILE A 53 -17.16 -2.05 -2.95
N GLU A 54 -17.50 -3.24 -3.43
CA GLU A 54 -18.86 -3.68 -3.76
C GLU A 54 -19.23 -4.90 -2.89
N LYS A 55 -20.30 -4.79 -2.10
CA LYS A 55 -20.79 -5.93 -1.29
C LYS A 55 -21.50 -6.94 -2.18
N ILE A 56 -21.14 -8.21 -2.03
CA ILE A 56 -21.75 -9.34 -2.75
C ILE A 56 -22.26 -10.37 -1.75
N ASP A 57 -23.03 -11.35 -2.21
CA ASP A 57 -23.40 -12.46 -1.35
C ASP A 57 -22.14 -13.22 -0.90
N GLY A 58 -22.02 -13.47 0.41
CA GLY A 58 -20.85 -14.11 1.00
C GLY A 58 -19.56 -13.28 1.12
N GLY A 59 -19.53 -11.99 0.72
CA GLY A 59 -18.30 -11.19 0.89
C GLY A 59 -18.26 -9.82 0.21
N PHE A 60 -17.07 -9.42 -0.23
CA PHE A 60 -16.81 -8.15 -0.91
C PHE A 60 -15.98 -8.34 -2.17
N LYS A 61 -16.30 -7.57 -3.21
CA LYS A 61 -15.51 -7.43 -4.42
C LYS A 61 -14.83 -6.06 -4.40
N VAL A 62 -13.50 -6.05 -4.47
CA VAL A 62 -12.70 -4.82 -4.53
C VAL A 62 -12.18 -4.64 -5.96
N LYS A 63 -12.37 -3.46 -6.53
CA LYS A 63 -11.91 -3.07 -7.88
C LYS A 63 -10.97 -1.86 -7.75
N VAL A 64 -9.99 -1.73 -8.65
CA VAL A 64 -9.11 -0.55 -8.71
C VAL A 64 -9.24 0.05 -10.13
N GLY A 65 -9.82 1.24 -10.32
CA GLY A 65 -10.61 2.10 -9.41
C GLY A 65 -12.07 2.20 -9.86
N SER A 66 -12.66 3.41 -9.87
CA SER A 66 -14.00 3.65 -10.43
C SER A 66 -14.06 3.40 -11.94
N VAL A 67 -12.96 3.72 -12.63
CA VAL A 67 -12.64 3.25 -13.98
C VAL A 67 -11.50 2.25 -13.85
N ALA A 68 -11.52 1.18 -14.65
CA ALA A 68 -10.48 0.16 -14.65
C ALA A 68 -9.09 0.79 -14.80
N HIS A 69 -8.23 0.54 -13.81
CA HIS A 69 -6.83 0.91 -13.88
C HIS A 69 -6.14 0.06 -14.97
N PRO A 70 -5.23 0.64 -15.78
CA PRO A 70 -4.41 -0.11 -16.73
C PRO A 70 -3.58 -1.24 -16.10
#